data_AF-A0A3S0EA68-F1
#
_entry.id   AF-A0A3S0EA68-F1
#
_cell.length_a   1.000
_cell.length_b   1.000
_cell.length_c   1.000
_cell.angle_alpha   90.00
_cell.angle_beta   90.00
_cell.angle_gamma   90.00
#
_symmetry.space_group_name_H-M   'P 1'
#
loop_
_entity.id
_entity.type
_entity.pdbx_description
1 polymer ?
#
loop_
_entity_poly.entity_id
_entity_poly.type
_entity_poly.pdbx_seq_one_letter_code
_entity_poly.pdbx_strand_id
1 'polypeptide(L)'
;MSELISGLKMVEDMLQGAAKGFFAKLDAMTFKMTLDGLKAEDYEAISITIDQLVKEHRAISIPPLYVVSQAHPNPAVRNKAYDALKKLDPKLEFEHLTEGKPVEEAAKALIQRYGNYKA
;
A
#
# COMPACT_ATOMS: atom_id res chain seq x y z
N MET A 1 -9.74 0.04 -12.99
CA MET A 1 -9.66 -1.28 -12.33
C MET A 1 -8.41 -2.05 -12.78
N SER A 2 -8.16 -2.19 -14.08
CA SER A 2 -6.94 -2.85 -14.59
C SER A 2 -5.62 -2.24 -14.08
N GLU A 3 -5.50 -0.92 -14.03
CA GLU A 3 -4.29 -0.22 -13.54
C GLU A 3 -4.07 -0.43 -12.03
N LEU A 4 -5.15 -0.40 -11.24
CA LEU A 4 -5.11 -0.70 -9.81
C LEU A 4 -4.62 -2.15 -9.58
N ILE A 5 -5.21 -3.13 -10.26
CA ILE A 5 -4.80 -4.53 -10.12
C ILE A 5 -3.33 -4.71 -10.51
N SER A 6 -2.92 -4.09 -11.62
CA SER A 6 -1.53 -4.15 -12.09
C SER A 6 -0.56 -3.56 -11.05
N GLY A 7 -0.89 -2.38 -10.52
CA GLY A 7 -0.09 -1.72 -9.49
C GLY A 7 -0.03 -2.53 -8.19
N LEU A 8 -1.15 -3.08 -7.72
CA LEU A 8 -1.19 -3.91 -6.51
C LEU A 8 -0.41 -5.21 -6.67
N LYS A 9 -0.51 -5.86 -7.84
CA LYS A 9 0.26 -7.07 -8.16
C LYS A 9 1.76 -6.78 -8.24
N MET A 10 2.14 -5.66 -8.83
CA MET A 10 3.53 -5.22 -8.86
C MET A 10 4.09 -5.01 -7.44
N VAL A 11 3.33 -4.35 -6.56
CA VAL A 11 3.71 -4.19 -5.15
C VAL A 11 3.84 -5.55 -4.47
N GLU A 12 2.92 -6.49 -4.73
CA GLU A 12 2.97 -7.87 -4.23
C GLU A 12 4.27 -8.59 -4.63
N ASP A 13 4.58 -8.59 -5.94
CA ASP A 13 5.75 -9.28 -6.50
C ASP A 13 7.06 -8.72 -5.92
N MET A 14 7.15 -7.40 -5.75
CA MET A 14 8.34 -6.73 -5.21
C MET A 14 8.54 -7.00 -3.72
N LEU A 15 7.46 -7.03 -2.94
CA LEU A 15 7.53 -7.35 -1.52
C LEU A 15 7.85 -8.82 -1.29
N GLN A 16 7.31 -9.75 -2.09
CA GLN A 16 7.72 -11.16 -2.05
C GLN A 16 9.22 -11.33 -2.34
N GLY A 17 9.77 -10.55 -3.28
CA GLY A 17 11.21 -10.54 -3.58
C GLY A 17 12.08 -9.99 -2.43
N ALA A 18 11.58 -8.98 -1.71
CA ALA A 18 12.27 -8.36 -0.57
C ALA A 18 12.20 -9.22 0.71
N ALA A 19 11.13 -9.99 0.89
CA ALA A 19 10.84 -10.77 2.09
C ALA A 19 11.61 -12.10 2.17
N LYS A 20 12.89 -12.17 1.78
CA LYS A 20 13.70 -13.40 1.91
C LYS A 20 14.24 -13.68 3.33
N GLY A 21 13.90 -12.87 4.33
CA GLY A 21 14.26 -13.06 5.75
C GLY A 21 13.15 -13.69 6.59
N PHE A 22 13.52 -14.47 7.61
CA PHE A 22 12.70 -15.38 8.45
C PHE A 22 11.35 -14.86 9.02
N PHE A 23 11.08 -13.55 8.96
CA PHE A 23 9.83 -12.93 9.40
C PHE A 23 8.78 -12.69 8.28
N ALA A 24 9.13 -13.00 7.03
CA ALA A 24 8.36 -12.73 5.83
C ALA A 24 6.99 -13.40 5.68
N LYS A 25 6.73 -14.54 6.33
CA LYS A 25 5.50 -15.30 6.09
C LYS A 25 4.26 -14.71 6.76
N LEU A 26 4.40 -14.16 7.97
CA LEU A 26 3.29 -13.53 8.71
C LEU A 26 2.91 -12.19 8.08
N ASP A 27 3.91 -11.40 7.67
CA ASP A 27 3.66 -10.15 6.98
C ASP A 27 3.17 -10.36 5.54
N ALA A 28 3.67 -11.34 4.79
CA ALA A 28 3.16 -11.63 3.44
C ALA A 28 1.69 -12.06 3.44
N MET A 29 1.25 -12.83 4.44
CA MET A 29 -0.16 -13.23 4.54
C MET A 29 -1.08 -12.06 4.88
N THR A 30 -0.69 -11.24 5.87
CA THR A 30 -1.41 -10.01 6.24
C THR A 30 -1.45 -9.04 5.07
N PHE A 31 -0.34 -8.91 4.35
CA PHE A 31 -0.22 -8.08 3.17
C PHE A 31 -1.07 -8.57 2.00
N LYS A 32 -1.09 -9.89 1.75
CA LYS A 32 -1.94 -10.48 0.72
C LYS A 32 -3.43 -10.25 1.02
N MET A 33 -3.85 -10.50 2.26
CA MET A 33 -5.21 -10.19 2.71
C MET A 33 -5.55 -8.72 2.54
N THR A 34 -4.59 -7.83 2.78
CA THR A 34 -4.73 -6.40 2.56
C THR A 34 -4.96 -6.08 1.09
N LEU A 35 -4.11 -6.59 0.20
CA LEU A 35 -4.25 -6.37 -1.24
C LEU A 35 -5.58 -6.92 -1.75
N ASP A 36 -6.03 -8.07 -1.24
CA ASP A 36 -7.30 -8.67 -1.63
C ASP A 36 -8.49 -7.86 -1.13
N GLY A 37 -8.43 -7.31 0.09
CA GLY A 37 -9.42 -6.36 0.59
C GLY A 37 -9.47 -5.05 -0.19
N LEU A 38 -8.31 -4.56 -0.68
CA LEU A 38 -8.20 -3.36 -1.52
C LEU A 38 -8.64 -3.58 -2.98
N LYS A 39 -8.81 -4.84 -3.41
CA LYS A 39 -9.38 -5.22 -4.71
C LYS A 39 -10.90 -5.40 -4.67
N ALA A 40 -11.53 -5.35 -3.49
CA ALA A 40 -12.97 -5.51 -3.37
C ALA A 40 -13.72 -4.40 -4.13
N GLU A 41 -14.92 -4.70 -4.63
CA GLU A 41 -15.74 -3.70 -5.33
C GLU A 41 -16.57 -2.86 -4.35
N ASP A 42 -16.76 -3.38 -3.13
CA ASP A 42 -17.54 -2.73 -2.08
C ASP A 42 -16.70 -1.69 -1.31
N TYR A 43 -17.21 -0.47 -1.28
CA TYR A 43 -16.61 0.65 -0.55
C TYR A 43 -16.48 0.37 0.95
N GLU A 44 -17.45 -0.31 1.55
CA GLU A 44 -17.46 -0.59 2.99
C GLU A 44 -16.36 -1.60 3.35
N ALA A 45 -16.26 -2.71 2.61
CA ALA A 45 -15.18 -3.68 2.75
C ALA A 45 -13.78 -3.06 2.57
N ILE A 46 -13.59 -2.21 1.55
CA ILE A 46 -12.33 -1.50 1.34
C ILE A 46 -12.06 -0.54 2.52
N SER A 47 -13.09 0.17 2.98
CA SER A 47 -12.95 1.12 4.07
C SER A 47 -12.52 0.46 5.37
N ILE A 48 -13.12 -0.69 5.71
CA ILE A 48 -12.74 -1.49 6.87
C ILE A 48 -11.28 -1.94 6.75
N THR A 49 -10.88 -2.37 5.56
CA THR A 49 -9.50 -2.79 5.29
C THR A 49 -8.53 -1.63 5.50
N ILE A 50 -8.81 -0.45 4.92
CA ILE A 50 -7.97 0.75 5.10
C ILE A 50 -7.87 1.15 6.57
N ASP A 51 -8.99 1.16 7.30
CA ASP A 51 -9.00 1.56 8.71
C ASP A 51 -8.23 0.56 9.59
N GLN A 52 -8.30 -0.74 9.26
CA GLN A 52 -7.53 -1.78 9.93
C GLN A 52 -6.02 -1.58 9.69
N LEU A 53 -5.59 -1.21 8.48
CA LEU A 53 -4.17 -0.94 8.18
C LEU A 53 -3.63 0.25 8.96
N VAL A 54 -4.42 1.31 9.10
CA VAL A 54 -4.06 2.48 9.91
C VAL A 54 -3.93 2.06 11.37
N LYS A 55 -4.89 1.28 11.88
CA LYS A 55 -4.90 0.82 13.28
C LYS A 55 -3.70 -0.06 13.61
N GLU A 56 -3.27 -0.90 12.67
CA GLU A 56 -2.09 -1.75 12.84
C GLU A 56 -0.77 -0.97 12.77
N HIS A 57 -0.78 0.30 12.33
CA HIS A 57 0.39 1.18 12.23
C HIS A 57 1.60 0.53 11.50
N ARG A 58 1.32 -0.35 10.52
CA ARG A 58 2.39 -1.02 9.78
C ARG A 58 2.85 -0.19 8.60
N ALA A 59 4.15 0.09 8.54
CA ALA A 59 4.75 0.83 7.43
C ALA A 59 4.62 0.11 6.07
N ILE A 60 4.55 -1.22 6.03
CA ILE A 60 4.31 -1.98 4.77
C ILE A 60 2.97 -1.67 4.13
N SER A 61 2.02 -1.10 4.86
CA SER A 61 0.73 -0.70 4.32
C SER A 61 0.84 0.56 3.46
N ILE A 62 1.94 1.32 3.55
CA ILE A 62 2.13 2.59 2.83
C ILE A 62 2.19 2.38 1.30
N PRO A 63 3.05 1.49 0.74
CA PRO A 63 3.07 1.24 -0.69
C PRO A 63 1.72 0.85 -1.34
N PRO A 64 0.95 -0.13 -0.84
CA PRO A 64 -0.34 -0.46 -1.46
C PRO A 64 -1.38 0.65 -1.27
N LEU A 65 -1.42 1.32 -0.12
CA LEU A 65 -2.31 2.47 0.09
C LEU A 65 -2.00 3.62 -0.86
N TYR A 66 -0.72 3.84 -1.18
CA TYR A 66 -0.32 4.80 -2.20
C TYR A 66 -0.89 4.42 -3.57
N VAL A 67 -0.70 3.18 -4.02
CA VAL A 67 -1.26 2.72 -5.30
C VAL A 67 -2.78 2.87 -5.34
N VAL A 68 -3.48 2.52 -4.26
CA VAL A 68 -4.94 2.72 -4.15
C VAL A 68 -5.30 4.19 -4.24
N SER A 69 -4.58 5.08 -3.55
CA SER A 69 -4.82 6.52 -3.58
C SER A 69 -4.71 7.12 -4.98
N GLN A 70 -3.85 6.55 -5.83
CA GLN A 70 -3.60 7.06 -7.18
C GLN A 70 -4.49 6.40 -8.24
N ALA A 71 -4.73 5.08 -8.15
CA ALA A 71 -5.27 4.30 -9.26
C ALA A 71 -6.67 3.69 -9.03
N HIS A 72 -7.24 3.81 -7.83
CA HIS A 72 -8.55 3.22 -7.55
C HIS A 72 -9.68 3.92 -8.34
N PRO A 73 -10.62 3.22 -8.99
CA PRO A 73 -11.67 3.86 -9.80
C PRO A 73 -12.63 4.74 -8.98
N ASN A 74 -12.97 4.31 -7.77
CA ASN A 74 -13.83 5.07 -6.85
C ASN A 74 -13.04 6.24 -6.18
N PRO A 75 -13.44 7.51 -6.38
CA PRO A 75 -12.79 8.67 -5.76
C PRO A 75 -12.82 8.67 -4.23
N ALA A 76 -13.89 8.17 -3.63
CA ALA A 76 -14.01 8.11 -2.17
C ALA A 76 -12.97 7.17 -1.55
N VAL A 77 -12.67 6.07 -2.25
CA VAL A 77 -11.60 5.14 -1.84
C VAL A 77 -10.24 5.79 -1.98
N ARG A 78 -10.00 6.52 -3.09
CA ARG A 78 -8.74 7.24 -3.29
C ARG A 78 -8.47 8.23 -2.16
N ASN A 79 -9.47 9.04 -1.83
CA ASN A 79 -9.37 10.02 -0.75
C ASN A 79 -9.14 9.34 0.61
N LYS A 80 -9.89 8.28 0.91
CA LYS A 80 -9.74 7.54 2.17
C LYS A 80 -8.35 6.90 2.29
N ALA A 81 -7.84 6.31 1.21
CA ALA A 81 -6.49 5.73 1.19
C ALA A 81 -5.42 6.81 1.39
N TYR A 82 -5.58 7.99 0.78
CA TYR A 82 -4.67 9.11 0.98
C TYR A 82 -4.72 9.66 2.41
N ASP A 83 -5.89 9.78 3.02
CA ASP A 83 -6.03 10.16 4.43
C ASP A 83 -5.39 9.12 5.36
N ALA A 84 -5.47 7.83 5.02
CA ALA A 84 -4.78 6.77 5.73
C ALA A 84 -3.26 6.89 5.63
N LEU A 85 -2.71 7.27 4.46
CA LEU A 85 -1.28 7.54 4.31
C LEU A 85 -0.82 8.66 5.25
N LYS A 86 -1.58 9.76 5.35
CA LYS A 86 -1.26 10.87 6.27
C LYS A 86 -1.25 10.44 7.74
N LYS A 87 -2.06 9.46 8.12
CA LYS A 87 -2.07 8.92 9.49
C LYS A 87 -0.89 7.99 9.76
N LEU A 88 -0.49 7.21 8.76
CA LEU A 88 0.64 6.27 8.84
C LEU A 88 2.00 6.97 8.73
N ASP A 89 2.06 8.06 7.98
CA ASP A 89 3.24 8.90 7.78
C ASP A 89 2.89 10.40 7.95
N PRO A 90 2.76 10.87 9.21
CA PRO A 90 2.36 12.25 9.51
C PRO A 90 3.33 13.32 9.01
N LYS A 91 4.57 12.92 8.68
CA LYS A 91 5.60 13.81 8.12
C LYS A 91 5.49 13.93 6.61
N LEU A 92 4.61 13.17 5.98
CA LEU A 92 4.41 13.14 4.53
C LEU A 92 5.71 12.78 3.78
N GLU A 93 6.57 11.94 4.36
CA GLU A 93 7.77 11.43 3.66
C GLU A 93 7.38 10.70 2.36
N PHE A 94 6.22 10.06 2.32
CA PHE A 94 5.70 9.41 1.13
C PHE A 94 5.50 10.40 -0.03
N GLU A 95 5.10 11.65 0.23
CA GLU A 95 4.94 12.67 -0.83
C GLU A 95 6.31 13.00 -1.43
N HIS A 96 7.30 13.27 -0.59
CA HIS A 96 8.67 13.53 -1.06
C HIS A 96 9.28 12.37 -1.85
N LEU A 97 8.94 11.13 -1.50
CA LEU A 97 9.45 9.94 -2.19
C LEU A 97 8.75 9.67 -3.53
N THR A 98 7.54 10.19 -3.71
CA THR A 98 6.65 9.90 -4.85
C THR A 98 6.50 11.09 -5.78
N GLU A 99 6.91 12.29 -5.36
CA GLU A 99 6.79 13.54 -6.10
C GLU A 99 7.42 13.45 -7.50
N GLY A 100 6.64 13.84 -8.52
CA GLY A 100 7.08 13.85 -9.92
C GLY A 100 7.32 12.47 -10.54
N LYS A 101 7.08 11.37 -9.81
CA LYS A 101 7.34 10.01 -10.29
C LYS A 101 6.07 9.35 -10.83
N PRO A 102 6.20 8.52 -11.87
CA PRO A 102 5.15 7.57 -12.25
C PRO A 102 4.75 6.69 -11.06
N VAL A 103 3.48 6.27 -10.99
CA VAL A 103 2.93 5.45 -9.90
C VAL A 103 3.80 4.22 -9.61
N GLU A 104 4.33 3.56 -10.65
CA GLU A 104 5.22 2.41 -10.50
C GLU A 104 6.56 2.75 -9.85
N GLU A 105 7.22 3.84 -10.28
CA GLU A 105 8.50 4.27 -9.71
C GLU A 105 8.34 4.78 -8.29
N ALA A 106 7.25 5.49 -8.04
CA ALA A 106 6.82 5.93 -6.73
C ALA A 106 6.59 4.72 -5.79
N ALA A 107 5.85 3.71 -6.25
CA ALA A 107 5.64 2.48 -5.50
C ALA A 107 6.96 1.74 -5.20
N LYS A 108 7.88 1.65 -6.17
CA LYS A 108 9.23 1.08 -5.95
C LYS A 108 9.99 1.84 -4.86
N ALA A 109 10.00 3.17 -4.91
CA ALA A 109 10.69 3.99 -3.93
C ALA A 109 10.09 3.80 -2.52
N LEU A 110 8.76 3.72 -2.42
CA LEU A 110 8.07 3.43 -1.17
C LEU A 110 8.38 2.03 -0.66
N ILE A 111 8.44 1.02 -1.52
CA ILE A 111 8.83 -0.35 -1.12
C ILE A 111 10.29 -0.39 -0.66
N GLN A 112 11.19 0.33 -1.30
CA GLN A 112 12.59 0.40 -0.84
C GLN A 112 12.71 1.11 0.52
N ARG A 113 11.89 2.14 0.77
CA ARG A 113 11.89 2.88 2.03
C ARG A 113 11.20 2.11 3.16
N TYR A 114 10.03 1.58 2.89
CA TYR A 114 9.09 1.03 3.88
C TYR A 114 8.97 -0.49 3.83
N GLY A 115 9.36 -1.12 2.73
CA GLY A 115 9.44 -2.58 2.55
C GLY A 115 10.78 -3.18 2.99
N ASN A 116 11.86 -2.40 3.02
CA ASN A 116 13.04 -2.73 3.84
C ASN A 116 12.72 -2.39 5.30
N TYR A 117 11.97 -3.27 5.94
CA TYR A 117 11.90 -3.33 7.39
C TYR A 117 13.33 -3.37 7.91
N LYS A 118 13.75 -2.30 8.59
CA LYS A 118 15.08 -2.22 9.20
C LYS A 118 15.34 -3.50 9.99
N ALA A 119 16.47 -4.12 9.67
CA ALA A 119 17.20 -5.06 10.50
C ALA A 119 17.36 -4.54 11.94
#